data_AF-A0A1G9JFE3-F1
#
_entry.id   AF-A0A1G9JFE3-F1
#
_cell.length_a   1.000
_cell.length_b   1.000
_cell.length_c   1.000
_cell.angle_alpha   90.00
_cell.angle_beta   90.00
_cell.angle_gamma   90.00
#
_symmetry.space_group_name_H-M   'P 1'
#
loop_
_entity.id
_entity.type
_entity.pdbx_description
1 polymer ?
#
loop_
_entity_poly.entity_id
_entity_poly.type
_entity_poly.pdbx_seq_one_letter_code
_entity_poly.pdbx_strand_id
1 'polypeptide(L)' 'MDSTDGNDPVRSCVICRQRFAKKDLLRFVIGKGASDYELIPDNKKIMHGRGYYVCENERCLEKIKFFKPRKKKFRG' A
#
# COMPACT_ATOMS: atom_id res chain seq x y z
N MET A 1 -17.24 13.41 23.87
CA MET A 1 -17.73 13.61 22.49
C MET A 1 -16.49 13.83 21.64
N ASP A 2 -15.79 12.78 21.22
CA ASP A 2 -16.13 12.03 20.02
C ASP A 2 -15.70 10.55 20.19
N SER A 3 -16.68 9.69 20.46
CA SER A 3 -16.50 8.24 20.38
C SER A 3 -16.82 7.86 18.94
N THR A 4 -15.81 7.81 18.08
CA THR A 4 -15.94 7.19 16.75
C THR A 4 -15.55 5.73 16.90
N ASP A 5 -16.56 4.89 17.09
CA ASP A 5 -16.51 3.44 17.09
C ASP A 5 -15.74 2.87 15.89
N GLY A 6 -14.44 2.63 16.10
CA GLY A 6 -14.02 1.27 16.43
C GLY A 6 -13.83 0.27 15.29
N ASN A 7 -13.80 0.66 14.02
CA ASN A 7 -13.45 -0.25 12.92
C ASN A 7 -12.57 0.43 11.85
N ASP A 8 -11.41 0.95 12.26
CA ASP A 8 -10.37 1.35 11.31
C ASP A 8 -10.04 0.14 10.40
N PRO A 9 -10.19 0.24 9.06
CA PRO A 9 -9.95 -0.89 8.18
C PRO A 9 -8.55 -1.42 8.36
N VAL A 10 -8.41 -2.71 8.68
CA VAL A 10 -7.11 -3.35 8.78
C VAL A 10 -6.62 -3.78 7.41
N ARG A 11 -5.34 -3.56 7.12
CA ARG A 11 -4.68 -3.95 5.87
C ARG A 11 -3.36 -4.67 6.18
N SER A 12 -2.92 -5.50 5.24
CA SER A 12 -1.65 -6.20 5.36
C SER A 12 -0.54 -5.45 4.63
N CYS A 13 0.61 -5.29 5.29
CA CYS A 13 1.82 -4.82 4.63
C CYS A 13 2.22 -5.81 3.52
N VAL A 14 2.44 -5.33 2.30
CA VAL A 14 2.76 -6.20 1.16
C VAL A 14 4.13 -6.87 1.28
N ILE A 15 5.02 -6.31 2.11
CA ILE A 15 6.37 -6.81 2.37
C ILE A 15 6.37 -7.86 3.49
N CYS A 16 6.08 -7.45 4.73
CA CYS A 16 6.17 -8.35 5.89
C CYS A 16 4.89 -9.15 6.17
N ARG A 17 3.79 -8.88 5.46
CA ARG A 17 2.48 -9.55 5.58
C ARG A 17 1.78 -9.41 6.92
N GLN A 18 2.36 -8.68 7.87
CA GLN A 18 1.71 -8.30 9.13
C GLN A 18 0.53 -7.35 8.88
N ARG A 19 -0.44 -7.37 9.81
CA ARG A 19 -1.67 -6.58 9.76
C ARG A 19 -1.52 -5.30 10.57
N PHE A 20 -1.97 -4.18 10.02
CA PHE A 20 -1.93 -2.87 10.66
C PHE A 20 -3.20 -2.09 10.32
N ALA A 21 -3.56 -1.10 11.13
CA ALA A 21 -4.64 -0.19 10.78
C ALA A 21 -4.28 0.56 9.48
N LYS A 22 -5.25 0.78 8.60
CA LYS A 22 -5.04 1.46 7.31
C LYS A 22 -4.41 2.84 7.50
N LYS A 23 -4.70 3.53 8.61
CA LYS A 23 -4.13 4.85 8.92
C LYS A 23 -2.61 4.80 9.10
N ASP A 24 -2.08 3.75 9.74
CA ASP A 24 -0.66 3.55 10.06
C ASP A 24 0.16 2.95 8.89
N LEU A 25 -0.46 2.79 7.72
CA LEU A 25 0.21 2.27 6.53
C LEU A 25 0.39 3.38 5.49
N LEU A 26 1.58 3.42 4.92
CA LEU A 26 1.88 4.15 3.71
C LEU A 26 1.26 3.42 2.52
N ARG A 27 0.64 4.17 1.59
CA ARG A 27 0.07 3.63 0.36
C ARG A 27 0.95 4.04 -0.82
N PHE A 28 1.25 3.08 -1.69
CA PHE A 28 1.90 3.31 -2.97
C PHE A 28 0.99 2.86 -4.10
N VAL A 29 1.03 3.55 -5.23
CA VAL A 29 0.31 3.17 -6.46
C VAL A 29 1.30 3.02 -7.61
N ILE A 30 0.93 2.25 -8.63
CA ILE A 30 1.71 2.17 -9.86
C ILE A 30 1.55 3.49 -10.62
N GLY A 31 2.65 4.16 -10.90
CA GLY A 31 2.66 5.36 -11.73
C GLY A 31 2.24 5.06 -13.16
N LYS A 32 1.50 5.98 -13.79
CA LYS A 32 1.24 5.90 -15.23
C LYS A 32 2.50 6.41 -15.96
N GLY A 33 3.38 5.50 -16.38
CA GLY A 33 4.63 5.81 -17.07
C GLY A 33 5.22 4.59 -17.79
N ALA A 34 6.30 4.80 -18.56
CA ALA A 34 6.87 3.83 -19.51
C ALA A 34 7.37 2.51 -18.88
N SER A 35 7.43 2.41 -17.55
CA SER A 35 7.67 1.14 -16.86
C SER A 35 6.57 0.89 -15.83
N ASP A 36 5.81 -0.20 -16.00
CA ASP A 36 4.72 -0.67 -15.12
C ASP A 36 5.16 -1.00 -13.66
N TYR A 37 6.36 -0.58 -13.27
CA TYR A 37 7.05 -1.00 -12.05
C TYR A 37 7.32 0.15 -11.09
N GLU A 38 7.18 1.41 -11.53
CA GLU A 38 7.43 2.55 -10.67
C GLU A 38 6.27 2.75 -9.68
N LEU A 39 6.61 2.73 -8.39
CA LEU A 39 5.67 2.98 -7.30
C LEU A 39 5.76 4.43 -6.84
N ILE A 40 4.64 5.13 -6.91
CA ILE A 40 4.51 6.51 -6.46
C ILE A 40 3.83 6.51 -5.07
N PRO A 41 4.35 7.26 -4.09
CA PRO A 41 3.69 7.41 -2.80
C PRO A 41 2.37 8.18 -2.93
N ASP A 42 1.32 7.63 -2.33
CA ASP A 42 -0.01 8.25 -2.25
C ASP A 42 -0.40 8.45 -0.78
N ASN A 43 0.24 9.44 -0.16
CA ASN A 43 0.05 9.78 1.24
C ASN A 43 -1.40 10.15 1.56
N LYS A 44 -2.10 10.79 0.61
CA LYS A 44 -3.51 11.17 0.73
C LYS A 44 -4.47 10.00 0.52
N LYS A 45 -4.00 8.87 -0.02
CA LYS A 45 -4.79 7.65 -0.28
C LYS A 45 -5.94 7.89 -1.27
N ILE A 46 -5.76 8.83 -2.21
CA ILE A 46 -6.77 9.26 -3.21
C ILE A 46 -6.44 8.83 -4.65
N MET A 47 -5.21 8.38 -4.92
CA MET A 47 -4.80 8.06 -6.29
C MET A 47 -5.50 6.81 -6.82
N HIS A 48 -5.97 6.88 -8.07
CA HIS A 48 -6.58 5.77 -8.76
C HIS A 48 -5.58 4.63 -9.05
N GLY A 49 -6.09 3.40 -9.15
CA GLY A 49 -5.30 2.22 -9.46
C GLY A 49 -5.06 1.30 -8.26
N ARG A 50 -4.24 0.27 -8.47
CA ARG A 50 -3.94 -0.74 -7.44
C ARG A 50 -3.02 -0.16 -6.37
N GLY A 51 -3.52 -0.08 -5.14
CA GLY A 51 -2.75 0.36 -3.98
C GLY A 51 -1.98 -0.79 -3.31
N TYR A 52 -0.75 -0.51 -2.91
CA TYR A 52 0.13 -1.36 -2.14
C TYR A 52 0.38 -0.69 -0.79
N TYR A 53 0.03 -1.37 0.30
CA TYR A 53 0.19 -0.83 1.64
C TYR A 53 1.48 -1.36 2.28
N VAL A 54 2.24 -0.48 2.94
CA VAL A 54 3.54 -0.79 3.56
C VAL A 54 3.59 -0.14 4.94
N CYS A 55 4.08 -0.88 5.93
CA CYS A 55 4.27 -0.33 7.27
C CYS A 55 5.54 0.53 7.34
N GLU A 56 5.59 1.40 8.35
CA GLU A 56 6.70 2.34 8.56
C GLU A 56 8.01 1.68 9.04
N ASN A 57 8.04 0.35 9.14
CA ASN A 57 9.26 -0.37 9.46
C ASN A 57 10.31 -0.15 8.36
N GLU A 58 11.49 0.34 8.73
CA GLU A 58 12.60 0.67 7.82
C GLU A 58 12.93 -0.47 6.86
N ARG A 59 12.97 -1.73 7.34
CA ARG A 59 13.24 -2.90 6.49
C ARG A 59 12.17 -3.10 5.41
N CYS A 60 10.93 -2.71 5.68
CA CYS A 60 9.85 -2.76 4.69
C CYS A 60 9.95 -1.60 3.69
N LEU A 61 10.33 -0.40 4.16
CA LEU A 61 10.56 0.78 3.33
C LEU A 61 11.79 0.64 2.42
N GLU A 62 12.80 -0.11 2.82
CA GLU A 62 13.92 -0.45 1.94
C GLU A 62 13.51 -1.46 0.87
N LYS A 63 12.79 -2.51 1.28
CA LYS A 63 12.35 -3.58 0.37
C LYS A 63 11.30 -3.13 -0.64
N ILE A 64 10.45 -2.14 -0.32
CA ILE A 64 9.45 -1.64 -1.27
C ILE A 64 10.10 -0.98 -2.49
N LYS A 65 11.32 -0.43 -2.37
CA LYS A 65 12.07 0.16 -3.49
C LYS A 65 12.35 -0.86 -4.62
N PHE A 66 12.50 -2.14 -4.26
CA PHE A 66 12.74 -3.24 -5.19
C PHE A 66 11.50 -4.11 -5.44
N PHE A 67 10.37 -3.77 -4.83
CA PHE A 67 9.15 -4.54 -4.95
C PHE A 67 8.57 -4.41 -6.36
N LYS A 68 8.30 -5.56 -6.99
CA LYS A 68 7.68 -5.60 -8.32
C LYS A 68 6.17 -5.84 -8.20
N PRO A 69 5.33 -4.85 -8.55
CA PRO A 69 3.90 -5.01 -8.58
C PRO A 69 3.48 -6.18 -9.47
N ARG A 70 2.80 -7.18 -8.90
CA ARG A 70 2.24 -8.28 -9.71
C ARG A 70 1.10 -7.77 -10.58
N LYS A 71 1.14 -8.02 -11.89
CA LYS A 71 0.00 -7.79 -12.79
C LYS A 71 -1.21 -8.58 -12.29
N LYS A 72 -2.38 -7.95 -12.25
CA LYS A 72 -3.62 -8.62 -11.89
C LYS A 72 -3.90 -9.63 -13.00
N LYS A 73 -3.63 -10.91 -12.75
CA LYS A 73 -4.13 -11.96 -13.65
C LYS A 73 -5.64 -11.99 -13.44
N PHE A 74 -6.41 -11.74 -14.49
CA PHE A 74 -7.84 -12.06 -14.47
C PHE A 74 -7.94 -13.55 -14.14
N ARG A 75 -8.48 -13.86 -12.98
CA ARG A 75 -9.01 -15.20 -12.69
C ARG A 75 -10.48 -15.04 -13.01
N GLY A 76 -10.91 -15.69 -14.11
CA GLY A 76 -12.28 -15.61 -14.62
C GLY A 76 -13.33 -15.95 -13.58
#